data_AF-A0A8B8BK33-F1
#
_entry.id   AF-A0A8B8BK33-F1
#
_cell.length_a   1.000
_cell.length_b   1.000
_cell.length_c   1.000
_cell.angle_alpha   90.00
_cell.angle_beta   90.00
_cell.angle_gamma   90.00
#
_symmetry.space_group_name_H-M   'P 1'
#
loop_
_entity.id
_entity.type
_entity.pdbx_description
1 polymer ?
#
loop_
_entity_poly.entity_id
_entity_poly.type
_entity_poly.pdbx_seq_one_letter_code
_entity_poly.pdbx_strand_id
1 'polypeptide(L)'
;MLWTKDLPMNTVHVLDVCRAAWHLCNYRHRGQVYNIVDNNNTTQGKISELVSEIYSIKYDFMGTVISNMARVNMTSIVEDINDRHMKPWADACQRDGIANTPLNPFIDQELLYNKNLALDSAKLKGTGFTYSIPELKIDSLREILDDYVKCGLFPRSLLSAEMLWNCEADHEVTEKLVANQNGS
;
A
#
# COMPACT_ATOMS: atom_id res chain seq x y z
N MET A 1 0.24 13.64 -7.28
CA MET A 1 -0.99 12.81 -7.27
C MET A 1 -2.09 13.47 -8.10
N LEU A 2 -2.91 12.67 -8.79
CA LEU A 2 -3.89 13.13 -9.77
C LEU A 2 -5.06 13.90 -9.13
N TRP A 3 -5.58 13.39 -8.02
CA TRP A 3 -6.72 13.98 -7.32
C TRP A 3 -6.31 14.84 -6.13
N THR A 4 -7.27 15.55 -5.53
CA THR A 4 -7.05 16.39 -4.35
C THR A 4 -6.72 15.55 -3.11
N LYS A 5 -6.14 16.19 -2.09
CA LYS A 5 -5.79 15.56 -0.81
C LYS A 5 -6.99 14.99 -0.05
N ASP A 6 -8.18 15.54 -0.27
CA ASP A 6 -9.39 15.23 0.50
C ASP A 6 -10.18 14.04 -0.07
N LEU A 7 -9.64 13.38 -1.11
CA LEU A 7 -10.24 12.21 -1.73
C LEU A 7 -10.37 11.05 -0.73
N PRO A 8 -11.58 10.58 -0.39
CA PRO A 8 -11.75 9.47 0.55
C PRO A 8 -11.22 8.16 -0.03
N MET A 9 -10.45 7.41 0.76
CA MET A 9 -9.91 6.10 0.40
C MET A 9 -10.03 5.17 1.60
N ASN A 10 -11.14 4.45 1.74
CA ASN A 10 -11.35 3.55 2.88
C ASN A 10 -10.21 2.51 2.99
N THR A 11 -9.58 2.42 4.15
CA THR A 11 -8.59 1.36 4.45
C THR A 11 -8.99 0.58 5.70
N VAL A 12 -8.60 -0.68 5.82
CA VAL A 12 -8.76 -1.46 7.07
C VAL A 12 -7.56 -2.36 7.24
N HIS A 13 -7.03 -2.45 8.46
CA HIS A 13 -5.95 -3.37 8.76
C HIS A 13 -6.40 -4.82 8.60
N VAL A 14 -5.55 -5.69 8.03
CA VAL A 14 -5.90 -7.11 7.78
C VAL A 14 -6.34 -7.85 9.05
N LEU A 15 -5.71 -7.56 10.19
CA LEU A 15 -6.12 -8.11 11.49
C LEU A 15 -7.56 -7.73 11.85
N ASP A 16 -7.97 -6.49 11.59
CA ASP A 16 -9.34 -6.06 11.85
C ASP A 16 -10.33 -6.65 10.83
N VAL A 17 -9.91 -6.92 9.59
CA VAL A 17 -10.70 -7.70 8.63
C VAL A 17 -10.95 -9.12 9.14
N CYS A 18 -9.90 -9.81 9.62
CA CYS A 18 -10.02 -11.15 10.21
C CYS A 18 -10.88 -11.15 11.47
N ARG A 19 -10.70 -10.18 12.36
CA ARG A 19 -11.53 -10.02 13.59
C ARG A 19 -12.99 -9.76 13.23
N ALA A 20 -13.26 -8.92 12.24
CA ALA A 20 -14.62 -8.65 11.77
C ALA A 20 -15.27 -9.89 11.17
N ALA A 21 -14.55 -10.64 10.33
CA ALA A 21 -15.03 -11.90 9.78
C ALA A 21 -15.37 -12.91 10.90
N TRP A 22 -14.47 -13.09 11.86
CA TRP A 22 -14.69 -13.96 13.01
C TRP A 22 -15.89 -13.52 13.87
N HIS A 23 -16.00 -12.23 14.15
CA HIS A 23 -17.13 -11.64 14.88
C HIS A 23 -18.46 -11.91 14.18
N LEU A 24 -18.52 -11.68 12.86
CA LEU A 24 -19.73 -11.90 12.05
C LEU A 24 -20.11 -13.38 11.92
N CYS A 25 -19.14 -14.30 11.85
CA CYS A 25 -19.41 -15.74 11.87
C CYS A 25 -20.13 -16.20 13.14
N ASN A 26 -19.86 -15.53 14.26
CA ASN A 26 -20.48 -15.80 15.55
C ASN A 26 -21.71 -14.90 15.83
N TYR A 27 -22.05 -14.01 14.89
CA TYR A 27 -23.17 -13.10 15.04
C TYR A 27 -24.50 -13.77 14.68
N ARG A 28 -25.56 -13.40 15.40
CA ARG A 28 -26.87 -14.06 15.34
C ARG A 28 -27.60 -13.93 13.99
N HIS A 29 -27.30 -12.90 13.20
CA HIS A 29 -28.02 -12.61 11.96
C HIS A 29 -27.22 -13.10 10.74
N ARG A 30 -27.72 -14.16 10.09
CA ARG A 30 -27.13 -14.77 8.88
C ARG A 30 -27.69 -14.17 7.59
N GLY A 31 -26.98 -14.36 6.48
CA GLY A 31 -27.42 -13.92 5.14
C GLY A 31 -27.39 -12.40 4.95
N GLN A 32 -26.60 -11.69 5.77
CA GLN A 32 -26.49 -10.24 5.76
C GLN A 32 -25.17 -9.81 5.13
N VAL A 33 -25.19 -8.72 4.36
CA VAL A 33 -23.98 -8.07 3.84
C VAL A 33 -23.53 -6.98 4.82
N TYR A 34 -22.23 -6.92 5.12
CA TYR A 34 -21.59 -5.93 5.98
C TYR A 34 -20.37 -5.36 5.27
N ASN A 35 -20.23 -4.03 5.29
CA ASN A 35 -19.02 -3.37 4.81
C ASN A 35 -17.98 -3.35 5.95
N ILE A 36 -16.77 -3.85 5.67
CA ILE A 36 -15.62 -3.74 6.56
C ILE A 36 -14.77 -2.59 6.01
N VAL A 37 -15.04 -1.38 6.50
CA VAL A 37 -14.36 -0.14 6.09
C VAL A 37 -13.99 0.69 7.31
N ASP A 38 -12.99 1.56 7.20
CA ASP A 38 -12.71 2.55 8.24
C ASP A 38 -13.85 3.56 8.40
N ASN A 39 -13.64 4.55 9.27
CA ASN A 39 -14.61 5.59 9.55
C ASN A 39 -14.52 6.76 8.57
N ASN A 40 -14.15 6.50 7.31
CA ASN A 40 -13.87 7.53 6.29
C ASN A 40 -12.80 8.54 6.73
N ASN A 41 -11.86 8.10 7.57
CA ASN A 41 -10.75 8.91 8.09
C ASN A 41 -9.50 8.82 7.21
N THR A 42 -9.43 7.87 6.29
CA THR A 42 -8.30 7.75 5.36
C THR A 42 -8.60 8.47 4.05
N THR A 43 -7.66 9.31 3.63
CA THR A 43 -7.72 10.05 2.38
C THR A 43 -6.49 9.79 1.51
N GLN A 44 -6.58 10.10 0.22
CA GLN A 44 -5.41 10.09 -0.67
C GLN A 44 -4.30 10.97 -0.12
N GLY A 45 -4.66 12.10 0.50
CA GLY A 45 -3.72 12.96 1.21
C GLY A 45 -2.97 12.24 2.31
N LYS A 46 -3.70 11.53 3.18
CA LYS A 46 -3.10 10.80 4.29
C LYS A 46 -2.19 9.67 3.81
N ILE A 47 -2.61 8.90 2.81
CA ILE A 47 -1.78 7.84 2.22
C ILE A 47 -0.51 8.43 1.60
N SER A 48 -0.63 9.54 0.86
CA SER A 48 0.52 10.19 0.20
C SER A 48 1.52 10.74 1.23
N GLU A 49 1.04 11.32 2.33
CA GLU A 49 1.87 11.79 3.43
C GLU A 49 2.70 10.65 4.04
N LEU A 50 2.07 9.52 4.36
CA LEU A 50 2.75 8.40 4.98
C LEU A 50 3.76 7.73 4.04
N VAL A 51 3.42 7.57 2.75
CA VAL A 51 4.35 7.02 1.74
C VAL A 51 5.53 7.97 1.52
N SER A 52 5.26 9.27 1.48
CA SER A 52 6.29 10.32 1.39
C SER A 52 7.26 10.29 2.55
N GLU A 53 6.75 10.08 3.77
CA GLU A 53 7.57 9.93 4.97
C GLU A 53 8.48 8.68 4.88
N ILE A 54 7.93 7.54 4.45
CA ILE A 54 8.69 6.27 4.32
C ILE A 54 9.87 6.41 3.35
N TYR A 55 9.65 7.04 2.19
CA TYR A 55 10.67 7.15 1.13
C TYR A 55 11.40 8.49 1.11
N SER A 56 11.07 9.40 2.03
CA SER A 56 11.57 10.79 2.03
C SER A 56 11.42 11.50 0.68
N ILE A 57 10.33 11.22 -0.05
CA ILE A 57 10.05 11.81 -1.36
C ILE A 57 9.10 13.00 -1.23
N LYS A 58 9.28 14.03 -2.05
CA LYS A 58 8.32 15.13 -2.14
C LYS A 58 7.19 14.77 -3.10
N TYR A 59 5.97 15.16 -2.77
CA TYR A 59 4.81 15.01 -3.65
C TYR A 59 4.00 16.31 -3.70
N ASP A 60 3.23 16.47 -4.78
CA ASP A 60 2.30 17.59 -4.94
C ASP A 60 0.97 17.07 -5.53
N PHE A 61 -0.12 17.80 -5.33
CA PHE A 61 -1.45 17.46 -5.86
C PHE A 61 -1.75 18.29 -7.10
N MET A 62 -2.21 17.64 -8.16
CA MET A 62 -2.59 18.27 -9.43
C MET A 62 -3.98 18.93 -9.36
N GLY A 63 -4.34 19.53 -8.23
CA GLY A 63 -5.71 19.99 -7.90
C GLY A 63 -6.32 21.02 -8.86
N THR A 64 -5.51 21.68 -9.69
CA THR A 64 -5.94 22.67 -10.70
C THR A 64 -5.51 22.30 -12.14
N VAL A 65 -4.81 21.18 -12.34
CA VAL A 65 -4.28 20.75 -13.66
C VAL A 65 -5.21 19.76 -14.37
N ILE A 66 -6.27 19.29 -13.70
CA ILE A 66 -7.29 18.40 -14.27
C ILE A 66 -7.86 18.95 -15.59
N SER A 67 -8.03 20.27 -15.72
CA SER A 67 -8.50 20.89 -16.98
C SER A 67 -7.51 20.80 -18.15
N ASN A 68 -6.21 20.66 -17.89
CA ASN A 68 -5.20 20.37 -18.91
C ASN A 68 -5.10 18.87 -19.19
N MET A 69 -5.25 18.02 -18.16
CA MET A 69 -5.27 16.55 -18.32
C MET A 69 -6.54 16.05 -19.00
N ALA A 70 -7.67 16.75 -18.89
CA ALA A 70 -8.88 16.46 -19.69
C ALA A 70 -8.68 16.71 -21.19
N ARG A 71 -7.68 17.53 -21.57
CA ARG A 71 -7.26 17.75 -22.96
C ARG A 71 -6.29 16.67 -23.48
N VAL A 72 -5.67 15.91 -22.58
CA VAL A 72 -4.74 14.81 -22.89
C VAL A 72 -5.50 13.50 -22.68
N ASN A 73 -5.25 12.49 -23.52
CA ASN A 73 -5.92 11.20 -23.33
C ASN A 73 -5.40 10.53 -22.05
N MET A 74 -6.28 10.21 -21.09
CA MET A 74 -5.92 9.53 -19.84
C MET A 74 -5.16 8.22 -20.08
N THR A 75 -5.45 7.53 -21.18
CA THR A 75 -4.72 6.34 -21.61
C THR A 75 -3.23 6.61 -21.82
N SER A 76 -2.88 7.72 -22.49
CA SER A 76 -1.47 8.08 -22.73
C SER A 76 -0.73 8.43 -21.43
N ILE A 77 -1.41 9.05 -20.46
CA ILE A 77 -0.81 9.35 -19.15
C ILE A 77 -0.52 8.05 -18.37
N VAL A 78 -1.44 7.09 -18.42
CA VAL A 78 -1.26 5.78 -17.77
C VAL A 78 -0.10 5.02 -18.40
N GLU A 79 -0.01 5.00 -19.73
CA GLU A 79 1.11 4.40 -20.47
C GLU A 79 2.44 5.02 -20.08
N ASP A 80 2.54 6.36 -20.10
CA ASP A 80 3.75 7.10 -19.72
C ASP A 80 4.19 6.81 -18.27
N ILE A 81 3.24 6.65 -17.35
CA ILE A 81 3.54 6.31 -15.95
C ILE A 81 4.07 4.88 -15.88
N ASN A 82 3.35 3.91 -16.45
CA ASN A 82 3.76 2.51 -16.48
C ASN A 82 5.16 2.32 -17.10
N ASP A 83 5.47 3.00 -18.20
CA ASP A 83 6.79 2.94 -18.83
C ASP A 83 7.93 3.43 -17.91
N ARG A 84 7.65 4.35 -16.99
CA ARG A 84 8.65 4.92 -16.07
C ARG A 84 8.95 4.02 -14.88
N HIS A 85 7.99 3.24 -14.37
CA HIS A 85 8.19 2.46 -13.13
C HIS A 85 8.28 0.94 -13.35
N MET A 86 7.73 0.41 -14.44
CA MET A 86 7.74 -1.05 -14.70
C MET A 86 9.15 -1.61 -14.85
N LYS A 87 10.03 -0.90 -15.58
CA LYS A 87 11.43 -1.34 -15.75
C LYS A 87 12.22 -1.26 -14.45
N PRO A 88 12.24 -0.14 -13.70
CA PRO A 88 12.89 -0.08 -12.38
C PRO A 88 12.41 -1.18 -11.42
N TRP A 89 11.12 -1.52 -11.44
CA TRP A 89 10.58 -2.64 -10.66
C TRP A 89 11.18 -3.98 -11.09
N ALA A 90 11.16 -4.29 -12.39
CA ALA A 90 11.72 -5.54 -12.91
C ALA A 90 13.22 -5.67 -12.59
N ASP A 91 13.98 -4.59 -12.77
CA ASP A 91 15.40 -4.54 -12.42
C ASP A 91 15.61 -4.77 -10.91
N ALA A 92 14.74 -4.22 -10.05
CA ALA A 92 14.80 -4.45 -8.60
C ALA A 92 14.49 -5.90 -8.22
N CYS A 93 13.44 -6.49 -8.80
CA CYS A 93 13.12 -7.91 -8.62
C CYS A 93 14.29 -8.80 -9.05
N GLN A 94 14.93 -8.49 -10.18
CA GLN A 94 16.08 -9.25 -10.67
C GLN A 94 17.28 -9.15 -9.71
N ARG A 95 17.61 -7.94 -9.24
CA ARG A 95 18.72 -7.71 -8.29
C ARG A 95 18.52 -8.47 -6.98
N ASP A 96 17.28 -8.50 -6.49
CA ASP A 96 16.96 -9.08 -5.19
C ASP A 96 16.52 -10.56 -5.28
N GLY A 97 16.62 -11.18 -6.45
CA GLY A 97 16.33 -12.60 -6.66
C GLY A 97 14.84 -12.97 -6.60
N ILE A 98 13.94 -12.02 -6.82
CA ILE A 98 12.48 -12.22 -6.80
C ILE A 98 12.03 -12.70 -8.20
N ALA A 99 11.91 -14.01 -8.35
CA ALA A 99 11.49 -14.63 -9.61
C ALA A 99 9.96 -14.63 -9.80
N ASN A 100 9.19 -14.71 -8.72
CA ASN A 100 7.73 -14.76 -8.75
C ASN A 100 7.15 -13.91 -7.62
N THR A 101 6.44 -12.85 -7.96
CA THR A 101 5.67 -12.05 -7.00
C THR A 101 4.25 -11.84 -7.54
N PRO A 102 3.20 -11.95 -6.69
CA PRO A 102 1.84 -11.61 -7.07
C PRO A 102 1.64 -10.08 -7.14
N LEU A 103 2.62 -9.29 -6.70
CA LEU A 103 2.55 -7.84 -6.75
C LEU A 103 2.73 -7.36 -8.20
N ASN A 104 1.67 -6.78 -8.75
CA ASN A 104 1.70 -6.14 -10.05
C ASN A 104 1.75 -4.62 -9.88
N PRO A 105 2.87 -3.95 -10.22
CA PRO A 105 2.98 -2.50 -10.12
C PRO A 105 2.28 -1.76 -11.28
N PHE A 106 1.73 -2.47 -12.26
CA PHE A 106 1.00 -1.86 -13.37
C PHE A 106 -0.23 -1.09 -12.86
N ILE A 107 -0.41 0.13 -13.35
CA ILE A 107 -1.54 0.98 -13.01
C ILE A 107 -2.57 0.88 -14.11
N ASP A 108 -3.77 0.39 -13.76
CA ASP A 108 -4.92 0.43 -14.65
C ASP A 108 -5.53 1.83 -14.72
N GLN A 109 -5.97 2.23 -15.91
CA GLN A 109 -6.63 3.52 -16.15
C GLN A 109 -7.84 3.74 -15.24
N GLU A 110 -8.53 2.68 -14.84
CA GLU A 110 -9.70 2.77 -13.98
C GLU A 110 -9.39 3.30 -12.58
N LEU A 111 -8.19 3.03 -12.06
CA LEU A 111 -7.71 3.50 -10.76
C LEU A 111 -7.46 5.01 -10.76
N LEU A 112 -7.21 5.59 -11.95
CA LEU A 112 -7.02 7.01 -12.11
C LEU A 112 -8.33 7.78 -12.29
N TYR A 113 -9.49 7.12 -12.44
CA TYR A 113 -10.77 7.84 -12.49
C TYR A 113 -11.24 8.28 -11.09
N ASN A 114 -11.96 9.40 -11.04
CA ASN A 114 -12.56 9.93 -9.81
C ASN A 114 -13.83 9.15 -9.41
N LYS A 115 -13.70 7.85 -9.17
CA LYS A 115 -14.79 6.97 -8.71
C LYS A 115 -14.69 6.76 -7.20
N ASN A 116 -14.84 7.82 -6.42
CA ASN A 116 -14.76 7.68 -4.95
C ASN A 116 -16.01 7.00 -4.43
N LEU A 117 -15.80 5.88 -3.75
CA LEU A 117 -16.83 5.18 -3.00
C LEU A 117 -16.45 5.26 -1.53
N ALA A 118 -17.14 6.13 -0.79
CA ALA A 118 -17.08 6.15 0.66
C ALA A 118 -18.20 5.25 1.19
N LEU A 119 -17.83 4.11 1.76
CA LEU A 119 -18.79 3.13 2.27
C LEU A 119 -19.13 3.41 3.74
N ASP A 120 -20.30 2.93 4.16
CA ASP A 120 -20.77 3.04 5.54
C ASP A 120 -20.57 1.72 6.30
N SER A 121 -19.94 1.81 7.48
CA SER A 121 -19.71 0.72 8.43
C SER A 121 -20.71 0.70 9.59
N ALA A 122 -21.74 1.56 9.61
CA ALA A 122 -22.72 1.63 10.71
C ALA A 122 -23.38 0.28 11.00
N LYS A 123 -23.68 -0.52 9.97
CA LYS A 123 -24.25 -1.85 10.14
C LYS A 123 -23.32 -2.81 10.91
N LEU A 124 -22.01 -2.76 10.64
CA LEU A 124 -21.02 -3.57 11.37
C LEU A 124 -20.87 -3.07 12.81
N LYS A 125 -20.76 -1.75 13.02
CA LYS A 125 -20.69 -1.15 14.37
C LYS A 125 -21.91 -1.46 15.21
N GLY A 126 -23.10 -1.48 14.62
CA GLY A 126 -24.35 -1.84 15.28
C GLY A 126 -24.37 -3.27 15.83
N THR A 127 -23.41 -4.13 15.45
CA THR A 127 -23.23 -5.47 16.04
C THR A 127 -22.39 -5.46 17.32
N GLY A 128 -21.81 -4.32 17.71
CA GLY A 128 -20.87 -4.18 18.82
C GLY A 128 -19.39 -4.38 18.45
N PHE A 129 -19.07 -4.56 17.16
CA PHE A 129 -17.69 -4.72 16.70
C PHE A 129 -16.87 -3.44 16.88
N THR A 130 -15.61 -3.59 17.31
CA THR A 130 -14.64 -2.49 17.46
C THR A 130 -13.30 -2.81 16.78
N TYR A 131 -12.78 -1.82 16.05
CA TYR A 131 -11.46 -1.89 15.42
C TYR A 131 -10.37 -1.79 16.48
N SER A 132 -9.36 -2.66 16.36
CA SER A 132 -8.17 -2.61 17.21
C SER A 132 -7.14 -1.63 16.65
N ILE A 133 -7.14 -1.45 15.33
CA ILE A 133 -6.27 -0.55 14.58
C ILE A 133 -7.20 0.38 13.77
N PRO A 134 -7.82 1.38 14.43
CA PRO A 134 -8.89 2.19 13.83
C PRO A 134 -8.41 3.24 12.82
N GLU A 135 -7.10 3.46 12.72
CA GLU A 135 -6.49 4.51 11.90
C GLU A 135 -5.28 3.97 11.16
N LEU A 136 -5.10 4.40 9.91
CA LEU A 136 -3.90 4.14 9.13
C LEU A 136 -2.71 4.90 9.74
N LYS A 137 -1.68 4.15 10.11
CA LYS A 137 -0.44 4.67 10.70
C LYS A 137 0.76 4.26 9.86
N ILE A 138 1.85 5.02 9.98
CA ILE A 138 3.11 4.69 9.30
C ILE A 138 3.62 3.30 9.68
N ASP A 139 3.50 2.93 10.96
CA ASP A 139 3.97 1.64 11.45
C ASP A 139 3.22 0.47 10.80
N SER A 140 1.92 0.61 10.53
CA SER A 140 1.16 -0.41 9.79
C SER A 140 1.63 -0.58 8.34
N LEU A 141 2.06 0.51 7.69
CA LEU A 141 2.65 0.41 6.34
C LEU A 141 4.04 -0.22 6.39
N ARG A 142 4.84 0.09 7.42
CA ARG A 142 6.16 -0.51 7.62
C ARG A 142 6.06 -2.01 7.90
N GLU A 143 5.11 -2.42 8.73
CA GLU A 143 4.79 -3.84 9.01
C GLU A 143 4.49 -4.59 7.71
N ILE A 144 3.60 -4.05 6.85
CA ILE A 144 3.25 -4.66 5.57
C ILE A 144 4.46 -4.78 4.64
N LEU A 145 5.29 -3.74 4.55
CA LEU A 145 6.51 -3.77 3.72
C LEU A 145 7.50 -4.82 4.22
N ASP A 146 7.71 -4.90 5.53
CA ASP A 146 8.59 -5.89 6.16
C ASP A 146 8.10 -7.31 5.91
N ASP A 147 6.79 -7.56 6.05
CA ASP A 147 6.17 -8.86 5.74
C ASP A 147 6.37 -9.25 4.27
N TYR A 148 6.15 -8.34 3.32
CA TYR A 148 6.36 -8.62 1.90
C TYR A 148 7.83 -8.90 1.57
N VAL A 149 8.77 -8.19 2.20
CA VAL A 149 10.21 -8.44 2.00
C VAL A 149 10.60 -9.79 2.60
N LYS A 150 10.13 -10.13 3.81
CA LYS A 150 10.37 -11.43 4.45
C LYS A 150 9.81 -12.60 3.63
N CYS A 151 8.68 -12.40 2.97
CA CYS A 151 8.08 -13.39 2.09
C CYS A 151 8.74 -13.46 0.69
N GLY A 152 9.73 -12.61 0.40
CA GLY A 152 10.37 -12.53 -0.92
C GLY A 152 9.44 -12.01 -2.01
N LEU A 153 8.43 -11.21 -1.65
CA LEU A 153 7.42 -10.68 -2.57
C LEU A 153 7.70 -9.24 -2.99
N PHE A 154 8.47 -8.48 -2.19
CA PHE A 154 8.83 -7.09 -2.48
C PHE A 154 10.36 -6.91 -2.52
N PRO A 155 10.93 -6.20 -3.50
CA PRO A 155 12.37 -5.97 -3.59
C PRO A 155 12.89 -5.13 -2.43
N ARG A 156 13.77 -5.69 -1.60
CA ARG A 156 14.41 -5.01 -0.47
C ARG A 156 15.19 -3.77 -0.92
N SER A 157 15.79 -3.79 -2.11
CA SER A 157 16.56 -2.68 -2.68
C SER A 157 15.73 -1.43 -2.98
N LEU A 158 14.40 -1.52 -2.94
CA LEU A 158 13.51 -0.36 -3.07
C LEU A 158 13.24 0.32 -1.73
N LEU A 159 13.52 -0.32 -0.59
CA LEU A 159 13.31 0.29 0.72
C LEU A 159 14.30 1.44 0.97
N SER A 160 13.86 2.46 1.70
CA SER A 160 14.75 3.53 2.15
C SER A 160 15.80 2.99 3.13
N ALA A 161 16.97 3.64 3.17
CA ALA A 161 18.07 3.23 4.04
C ALA A 161 17.64 3.11 5.51
N GLU A 162 16.73 3.96 6.00
CA GLU A 162 16.17 3.91 7.36
C GLU A 162 15.38 2.63 7.65
N MET A 163 14.70 2.05 6.66
CA MET A 163 13.97 0.79 6.83
C MET A 163 14.88 -0.44 6.81
N LEU A 164 16.05 -0.35 6.17
CA LEU A 164 17.01 -1.45 6.14
C LEU A 164 17.61 -1.72 7.53
N TRP A 165 17.84 -0.67 8.34
CA TRP A 165 18.34 -0.79 9.72
C TRP A 165 17.39 -1.52 10.66
N ASN A 166 16.07 -1.36 10.50
CA ASN A 166 15.08 -2.04 11.36
C ASN A 166 14.94 -3.54 11.05
N CYS A 167 15.48 -4.00 9.92
CA CYS A 167 15.44 -5.41 9.51
C CYS A 167 16.65 -6.21 10.05
N GLU A 168 17.62 -5.53 10.67
CA GLU A 168 18.87 -6.08 11.21
C GLU A 168 18.70 -6.79 12.57
N ALA A 169 17.57 -7.45 12.80
CA ALA A 169 17.43 -8.39 13.91
C ALA A 169 18.05 -9.77 13.61
N ASP A 170 18.58 -10.02 12.40
CA ASP A 170 19.27 -11.26 12.01
C ASP A 170 20.65 -10.97 11.36
N HIS A 171 21.49 -10.21 12.08
CA HIS A 171 22.87 -9.78 11.74
C HIS A 171 23.92 -10.92 11.63
N GLU A 172 23.54 -12.14 11.26
CA GLU A 172 24.48 -13.27 11.18
C GLU A 172 24.65 -13.86 9.76
N VAL A 173 23.77 -13.50 8.83
CA VAL A 173 23.74 -14.08 7.47
C VAL A 173 24.42 -13.17 6.45
N THR A 174 24.29 -11.85 6.59
CA THR A 174 24.87 -10.86 5.68
C THR A 174 26.40 -10.78 5.78
N GLU A 175 26.98 -10.87 6.97
CA GLU A 175 28.45 -10.85 7.13
C GLU A 175 29.12 -12.07 6.48
N LYS A 176 28.47 -13.25 6.53
CA LYS A 176 29.01 -14.49 5.94
C LYS A 176 29.01 -14.47 4.40
N LEU A 177 28.05 -13.78 3.78
CA LEU A 177 27.99 -13.64 2.32
C LEU A 177 29.02 -12.64 1.79
N VAL A 178 29.33 -11.58 2.53
CA VAL A 178 30.35 -10.58 2.15
C VAL A 178 31.77 -11.10 2.44
N ALA A 179 31.96 -11.88 3.50
CA ALA A 179 33.25 -12.51 3.80
C ALA A 179 33.66 -13.56 2.74
N ASN A 180 32.71 -14.32 2.18
CA ASN A 180 32.99 -15.33 1.16
C ASN A 180 33.24 -14.77 -0.25
N GLN A 181 32.92 -13.50 -0.51
CA GLN A 181 33.21 -12.85 -1.80
C GLN A 181 34.57 -12.13 -1.83
N ASN A 182 35.18 -11.90 -0.68
CA ASN A 182 36.50 -11.24 -0.56
C ASN A 182 37.63 -12.23 -0.21
N GLY A 183 37.35 -13.53 -0.25
CA GLY A 183 38.31 -14.58 0.11
C GLY A 183 38.19 -15.83 -0.76
N SER A 184 38.63 -15.73 -2.03
CA SER A 184 39.27 -16.79 -2.84
C SER A 184 39.68 -16.23 -4.19
#